data_AF-A0A9P0ZWG6-F1
#
_entry.id   AF-A0A9P0ZWG6-F1
#
_cell.length_a   1.000
_cell.length_b   1.000
_cell.length_c   1.000
_cell.angle_alpha   90.00
_cell.angle_beta   90.00
_cell.angle_gamma   90.00
#
_symmetry.space_group_name_H-M   'P 1'
#
loop_
_entity.id
_entity.type
_entity.pdbx_description
1 polymer ?
#
loop_
_entity_poly.entity_id
_entity_poly.type
_entity_poly.pdbx_seq_one_letter_code
_entity_poly.pdbx_strand_id
1 'polypeptide(L)'
;MEPDCHKRGGKRSFVSFQNGQLSITSSLDDLDPWTSWAYKPHTITLLFIGACFLIWASGALDPESMSTSDRSVSVNRGVWAMVAVYLAYSLLQAPSTVLTRPHPAIWRLVHGMAVIYLVLLTFFLFQKRDDARQFMKYLHPDLGFELPERSYGVDCRIYISESTTNKFKNVYDTLFDEFVLAHILGWWGKAIMIRNQPLLWVLSIGFELMELTFRHMLPNFNECWWDSIVLDVIICNWWYMGRDENR
;
A
#
# COMPACT_ATOMS: atom_id res chain seq x y z
N MET A 1 11.38 -54.66 49.94
CA MET A 1 12.49 -53.72 49.76
C MET A 1 12.22 -52.91 48.51
N GLU A 2 11.71 -51.70 48.68
CA GLU A 2 11.98 -50.56 47.78
C GLU A 2 13.49 -50.22 47.82
N PRO A 3 14.09 -49.44 46.90
CA PRO A 3 13.54 -48.25 46.21
C PRO A 3 13.91 -48.22 44.68
N ASP A 4 13.68 -47.22 43.82
CA ASP A 4 13.51 -45.78 44.01
C ASP A 4 12.82 -45.12 42.81
N CYS A 5 12.15 -44.00 43.09
CA CYS A 5 11.31 -43.20 42.21
C CYS A 5 12.14 -42.13 41.48
N HIS A 6 12.00 -41.98 40.16
CA HIS A 6 12.39 -40.75 39.47
C HIS A 6 11.30 -40.25 38.50
N LYS A 7 10.37 -39.48 39.07
CA LYS A 7 9.64 -38.41 38.39
C LYS A 7 10.64 -37.41 37.81
N ARG A 8 10.65 -37.19 36.49
CA ARG A 8 11.26 -35.99 35.89
C ARG A 8 10.15 -35.01 35.54
N GLY A 9 9.98 -34.03 36.44
CA GLY A 9 8.93 -33.03 36.43
C GLY A 9 8.95 -32.13 35.20
N GLY A 10 7.75 -31.72 34.78
CA GLY A 10 7.55 -30.59 33.90
C GLY A 10 8.27 -29.37 34.44
N LYS A 11 9.02 -28.69 33.55
CA LYS A 11 9.59 -27.38 33.83
C LYS A 11 8.43 -26.40 34.02
N ARG A 12 8.04 -26.18 35.28
CA ARG A 12 7.30 -24.98 35.68
C ARG A 12 8.19 -23.79 35.36
N SER A 13 7.78 -22.99 34.38
CA SER A 13 8.35 -21.68 34.10
C SER A 13 8.12 -20.78 35.31
N PHE A 14 9.19 -20.41 35.98
CA PHE A 14 9.15 -19.40 37.03
C PHE A 14 9.09 -18.04 36.34
N VAL A 15 7.90 -17.44 36.29
CA VAL A 15 7.72 -16.07 35.82
C VAL A 15 8.16 -15.15 36.95
N SER A 16 9.40 -14.67 36.88
CA SER A 16 9.88 -13.58 37.72
C SER A 16 9.66 -12.27 36.98
N PHE A 17 8.77 -11.42 37.50
CA PHE A 17 8.56 -10.06 37.02
C PHE A 17 9.71 -9.20 37.54
N GLN A 18 10.67 -8.87 36.68
CA GLN A 18 11.57 -7.75 36.97
C GLN A 18 12.01 -7.06 35.67
N ASN A 19 11.57 -5.80 35.55
CA ASN A 19 12.04 -4.78 34.61
C ASN A 19 12.00 -5.13 33.11
N GLY A 20 10.80 -5.13 32.53
CA GLY A 20 10.50 -4.58 31.19
C GLY A 20 11.20 -5.17 29.94
N GLN A 21 12.05 -6.18 30.09
CA GLN A 21 12.94 -6.66 29.01
C GLN A 21 12.91 -8.18 28.90
N LEU A 22 11.72 -8.78 28.95
CA LEU A 22 11.58 -10.24 28.84
C LEU A 22 10.35 -10.65 28.01
N SER A 23 10.40 -10.40 26.70
CA SER A 23 9.57 -11.12 25.70
C SER A 23 10.08 -10.98 24.24
N ILE A 24 11.35 -10.59 24.03
CA ILE A 24 11.89 -10.39 22.66
C ILE A 24 12.97 -11.43 22.35
N THR A 25 13.75 -11.86 23.35
CA THR A 25 14.84 -12.83 23.16
C THR A 25 14.32 -14.21 22.77
N SER A 26 13.23 -14.68 23.39
CA SER A 26 12.66 -16.00 23.07
C SER A 26 12.01 -16.07 21.69
N SER A 27 11.55 -14.95 21.12
CA SER A 27 10.98 -14.91 19.77
C SER A 27 12.02 -14.75 18.66
N LEU A 28 13.24 -14.30 18.99
CA LEU A 28 14.33 -14.15 18.03
C LEU A 28 15.08 -15.46 17.78
N ASP A 29 15.13 -16.34 18.78
CA ASP A 29 15.78 -17.66 18.68
C ASP A 29 14.94 -18.69 17.88
N ASP A 30 13.66 -18.40 17.61
CA ASP A 30 12.75 -19.23 16.77
C ASP A 30 12.71 -18.80 15.29
N LEU A 31 13.49 -17.80 14.88
CA LEU A 31 13.56 -17.33 13.49
C LEU A 31 14.71 -18.02 12.73
N ASP A 32 14.47 -18.41 11.48
CA ASP A 32 15.49 -19.00 10.62
C ASP A 32 16.76 -18.14 10.61
N PRO A 33 17.97 -18.73 10.78
CA PRO A 33 19.23 -18.00 10.87
C PRO A 33 19.44 -17.00 9.72
N TRP A 34 18.92 -17.32 8.53
CA TRP A 34 19.01 -16.48 7.33
C TRP A 34 18.11 -15.23 7.37
N THR A 35 17.07 -15.22 8.21
CA THR A 35 16.18 -14.06 8.40
C THR A 35 16.49 -13.28 9.68
N SER A 36 17.17 -13.89 10.64
CA SER A 36 17.52 -13.29 11.95
C SER A 36 18.27 -11.94 11.83
N TRP A 37 19.13 -11.79 10.82
CA TRP A 37 19.85 -10.55 10.54
C TRP A 37 18.92 -9.37 10.21
N ALA A 38 17.79 -9.62 9.56
CA ALA A 38 16.83 -8.58 9.18
C ALA A 38 16.06 -7.99 10.38
N TYR A 39 16.03 -8.71 11.51
CA TYR A 39 15.35 -8.28 12.74
C TYR A 39 16.29 -7.54 13.71
N LYS A 40 17.61 -7.54 13.45
CA LYS A 40 18.58 -6.80 14.27
C LYS A 40 18.65 -5.33 13.81
N PRO A 41 18.37 -4.35 14.68
CA PRO A 41 18.38 -2.95 14.29
C PRO A 41 19.81 -2.45 14.06
N HIS A 42 20.14 -2.18 12.80
CA HIS A 42 21.43 -1.64 12.34
C HIS A 42 21.34 -0.13 12.04
N THR A 43 20.71 0.63 12.95
CA THR A 43 20.32 2.03 12.74
C THR A 43 21.50 2.95 12.44
N ILE A 44 22.59 2.86 13.22
CA ILE A 44 23.76 3.76 13.05
C ILE A 44 24.47 3.50 11.72
N THR A 45 24.67 2.24 11.36
CA THR A 45 25.33 1.86 10.10
C THR A 45 24.49 2.26 8.89
N LEU A 46 23.15 2.12 8.97
CA LEU A 46 22.24 2.53 7.89
C LEU A 46 22.20 4.05 7.73
N LEU A 47 22.23 4.81 8.84
CA LEU A 47 22.31 6.28 8.79
C LEU A 47 23.62 6.75 8.15
N PHE A 48 24.75 6.13 8.48
CA PHE A 48 26.05 6.48 7.91
C PHE A 48 26.09 6.21 6.40
N ILE A 49 25.67 5.01 5.97
CA ILE A 49 25.59 4.65 4.55
C ILE A 49 24.62 5.59 3.81
N GLY A 50 23.46 5.89 4.40
CA GLY A 50 22.49 6.82 3.85
C GLY A 50 23.05 8.23 3.67
N ALA A 51 23.79 8.74 4.66
CA ALA A 51 24.44 10.06 4.55
C ALA A 51 25.48 10.09 3.43
N CYS A 52 26.35 9.08 3.32
CA CYS A 52 27.30 8.96 2.22
C CYS A 52 26.60 8.89 0.85
N PHE A 53 25.52 8.12 0.75
CA PHE A 53 24.73 8.00 -0.48
C PHE A 53 24.07 9.33 -0.87
N LEU A 54 23.54 10.10 0.08
CA LEU A 54 22.95 11.41 -0.20
C LEU A 54 23.98 12.42 -0.68
N ILE A 55 25.17 12.45 -0.07
CA ILE A 55 26.27 13.33 -0.49
C ILE A 55 26.65 13.02 -1.94
N TRP A 56 26.79 11.74 -2.28
CA TRP A 56 27.04 11.31 -3.65
C TRP A 56 25.88 11.68 -4.60
N ALA A 57 24.64 11.33 -4.25
CA ALA A 57 23.47 11.55 -5.10
C ALA A 57 23.13 13.03 -5.32
N SER A 58 23.46 13.89 -4.35
CA SER A 58 23.28 15.35 -4.46
C SER A 58 24.17 16.00 -5.52
N GLY A 59 25.24 15.33 -5.96
CA GLY A 59 26.23 15.91 -6.88
C GLY A 59 27.11 17.00 -6.25
N ALA A 60 27.11 17.13 -4.92
CA ALA A 60 27.91 18.13 -4.20
C ALA A 60 29.43 17.98 -4.43
N LEU A 61 29.88 16.80 -4.90
CA LEU A 61 31.28 16.51 -5.20
C LEU A 61 31.68 16.84 -6.65
N ASP A 62 30.72 17.06 -7.55
CA ASP A 62 30.94 17.35 -8.98
C ASP A 62 30.27 18.68 -9.40
N PRO A 63 30.80 19.84 -8.98
CA PRO A 63 30.17 21.15 -9.19
C PRO A 63 30.00 21.53 -10.66
N GLU A 64 30.85 21.03 -11.57
CA GLU A 64 30.73 21.29 -13.01
C GLU A 64 29.45 20.68 -13.59
N SER A 65 29.05 19.49 -13.12
CA SER A 65 27.84 18.81 -13.56
C SER A 65 26.55 19.53 -13.10
N MET A 66 26.58 20.26 -11.98
CA MET A 66 25.43 21.02 -11.48
C MET A 66 25.17 22.28 -12.31
N SER A 67 26.21 22.96 -12.78
CA SER A 67 26.10 24.20 -13.56
C SER A 67 25.43 23.99 -14.94
N THR A 68 25.56 22.79 -15.49
CA THR A 68 25.00 22.39 -16.79
C THR A 68 23.66 21.66 -16.66
N SER A 69 23.27 21.27 -15.45
CA SER A 69 22.03 20.53 -15.22
C SER A 69 20.80 21.45 -15.22
N ASP A 70 19.75 21.02 -15.94
CA ASP A 70 18.48 21.73 -15.94
C ASP A 70 17.88 21.81 -14.53
N ARG A 71 17.26 22.96 -14.23
CA ARG A 71 16.65 23.21 -12.91
C ARG A 71 15.62 22.16 -12.51
N SER A 72 14.91 21.58 -13.48
CA SER A 72 13.95 20.49 -13.28
C SER A 72 14.61 19.19 -12.78
N VAL A 73 15.80 18.86 -13.27
CA VAL A 73 16.54 17.65 -12.87
C VAL A 73 17.03 17.78 -11.43
N SER A 74 17.55 18.95 -11.06
CA SER A 74 17.98 19.23 -9.68
C SER A 74 16.80 19.14 -8.69
N VAL A 75 15.64 19.72 -9.05
CA VAL A 75 14.42 19.63 -8.24
C VAL A 75 13.93 18.18 -8.12
N ASN A 76 13.89 17.41 -9.21
CA ASN A 76 13.47 16.00 -9.19
C ASN A 76 14.36 15.16 -8.27
N ARG A 77 15.69 15.33 -8.36
CA ARG A 77 16.63 14.64 -7.47
C ARG A 77 16.40 14.99 -6.01
N GLY A 78 16.16 16.26 -5.70
CA GLY A 78 15.85 16.73 -4.35
C GLY A 78 14.56 16.12 -3.79
N VAL A 79 13.49 16.08 -4.59
CA VAL A 79 12.21 15.46 -4.18
C VAL A 79 12.38 13.97 -3.89
N TRP A 80 13.04 13.23 -4.77
CA TRP A 80 13.30 11.80 -4.56
C TRP A 80 14.20 11.54 -3.35
N ALA A 81 15.22 12.38 -3.13
CA ALA A 81 16.06 12.29 -1.94
C ALA A 81 15.28 12.53 -0.64
N MET A 82 14.41 13.54 -0.60
CA MET A 82 13.54 13.82 0.54
C MET A 82 12.61 12.65 0.84
N VAL A 83 11.97 12.07 -0.19
CA VAL A 83 11.13 10.87 -0.07
C VAL A 83 11.93 9.69 0.48
N ALA A 84 13.13 9.43 -0.07
CA ALA A 84 13.98 8.33 0.36
C ALA A 84 14.42 8.47 1.82
N VAL A 85 14.82 9.68 2.26
CA VAL A 85 15.20 9.96 3.65
C VAL A 85 14.03 9.73 4.60
N TYR A 86 12.84 10.21 4.25
CA TYR A 86 11.67 10.02 5.08
C TYR A 86 11.25 8.55 5.17
N LEU A 87 11.30 7.80 4.06
CA LEU A 87 11.02 6.36 4.06
C LEU A 87 12.05 5.59 4.89
N ALA A 88 13.32 5.95 4.81
CA ALA A 88 14.37 5.36 5.65
C ALA A 88 14.13 5.67 7.14
N TYR A 89 13.76 6.91 7.48
CA TYR A 89 13.36 7.27 8.84
C TYR A 89 12.16 6.45 9.32
N SER A 90 11.11 6.33 8.50
CA SER A 90 9.92 5.55 8.81
C SER A 90 10.26 4.06 9.03
N LEU A 91 11.11 3.47 8.19
CA LEU A 91 11.58 2.10 8.34
C LEU A 91 12.29 1.86 9.70
N LEU A 92 13.14 2.80 10.09
CA LEU A 92 14.00 2.68 11.29
C LEU A 92 13.26 2.99 12.59
N GLN A 93 12.41 4.02 12.59
CA GLN A 93 11.86 4.60 13.82
C GLN A 93 10.35 4.47 13.96
N ALA A 94 9.60 4.14 12.89
CA ALA A 94 8.15 4.05 13.02
C ALA A 94 7.75 2.91 13.96
N PRO A 95 6.74 3.14 14.83
CA PRO A 95 6.21 2.09 15.68
C PRO A 95 5.70 0.92 14.84
N SER A 96 5.79 -0.29 15.37
CA SER A 96 5.17 -1.46 14.73
C SER A 96 3.66 -1.23 14.62
N THR A 97 3.12 -1.34 13.41
CA THR A 97 1.67 -1.30 13.20
C THR A 97 1.03 -2.59 13.70
N VAL A 98 -0.31 -2.63 13.75
CA VAL A 98 -1.09 -3.82 14.15
C VAL A 98 -0.81 -5.03 13.23
N LEU A 99 -0.32 -4.77 12.01
CA LEU A 99 0.02 -5.81 11.04
C LEU A 99 1.50 -6.20 11.21
N THR A 100 1.74 -7.42 11.65
CA THR A 100 3.10 -7.91 11.97
C THR A 100 3.69 -8.85 10.91
N ARG A 101 2.88 -9.40 10.00
CA ARG A 101 3.30 -10.32 8.91
C ARG A 101 3.07 -9.70 7.53
N PRO A 102 3.92 -9.94 6.50
CA PRO A 102 5.05 -10.88 6.48
C PRO A 102 6.32 -10.40 7.19
N HIS A 103 6.57 -9.08 7.28
CA HIS A 103 7.67 -8.51 8.06
C HIS A 103 7.29 -7.10 8.57
N PRO A 104 7.63 -6.72 9.82
CA PRO A 104 7.27 -5.42 10.38
C PRO A 104 7.84 -4.23 9.59
N ALA A 105 9.03 -4.38 8.98
CA ALA A 105 9.64 -3.36 8.11
C ALA A 105 8.71 -2.93 6.95
N ILE A 106 8.01 -3.89 6.33
CA ILE A 106 7.14 -3.61 5.18
C ILE A 106 6.02 -2.68 5.63
N TRP A 107 5.41 -2.96 6.77
CA TRP A 107 4.32 -2.13 7.29
C TRP A 107 4.77 -0.76 7.77
N ARG A 108 5.99 -0.64 8.29
CA ARG A 108 6.61 0.66 8.57
C ARG A 108 6.79 1.48 7.29
N LEU A 109 7.29 0.87 6.21
CA LEU A 109 7.40 1.53 4.91
C LEU A 109 6.03 1.90 4.33
N VAL A 110 5.04 1.02 4.40
CA VAL A 110 3.66 1.31 3.97
C VAL A 110 3.09 2.50 4.74
N HIS A 111 3.29 2.55 6.06
CA HIS A 111 2.89 3.70 6.86
C HIS A 111 3.62 4.97 6.43
N GLY A 112 4.94 4.92 6.21
CA GLY A 112 5.72 6.04 5.69
C GLY A 112 5.19 6.55 4.33
N MET A 113 4.92 5.64 3.39
CA MET A 113 4.33 6.00 2.10
C MET A 113 2.95 6.63 2.26
N ALA A 114 2.11 6.11 3.16
CA ALA A 114 0.79 6.67 3.43
C ALA A 114 0.86 8.10 4.00
N VAL A 115 1.84 8.40 4.87
CA VAL A 115 2.05 9.76 5.39
C VAL A 115 2.56 10.71 4.29
N ILE A 116 3.51 10.27 3.45
CA ILE A 116 3.94 11.08 2.30
C ILE A 116 2.74 11.38 1.40
N TYR A 117 1.95 10.36 1.07
CA TYR A 117 0.75 10.50 0.24
C TYR A 117 -0.23 11.50 0.86
N LEU A 118 -0.50 11.40 2.17
CA LEU A 118 -1.37 12.35 2.87
C LEU A 118 -0.83 13.78 2.79
N VAL A 119 0.46 14.00 3.03
CA VAL A 119 1.08 15.34 2.93
C VAL A 119 0.97 15.88 1.50
N LEU A 120 1.23 15.04 0.49
CA LEU A 120 1.08 15.42 -0.92
C LEU A 120 -0.38 15.76 -1.26
N LEU A 121 -1.35 14.99 -0.77
CA LEU A 121 -2.77 15.29 -0.95
C LEU A 121 -3.15 16.62 -0.28
N THR A 122 -2.66 16.90 0.93
CA THR A 122 -2.91 18.19 1.58
C THR A 122 -2.28 19.35 0.82
N PHE A 123 -1.12 19.14 0.21
CA PHE A 123 -0.51 20.13 -0.69
C PHE A 123 -1.38 20.38 -1.93
N PHE A 124 -1.83 19.31 -2.60
CA PHE A 124 -2.69 19.43 -3.78
C PHE A 124 -4.06 20.03 -3.48
N LEU A 125 -4.56 19.88 -2.26
CA LEU A 125 -5.83 20.48 -1.84
C LEU A 125 -5.83 22.01 -1.98
N PHE A 126 -4.67 22.65 -1.81
CA PHE A 126 -4.53 24.11 -1.96
C PHE A 126 -4.15 24.55 -3.38
N GLN A 127 -3.90 23.60 -4.29
CA GLN A 127 -3.40 23.88 -5.63
C GLN A 127 -4.55 23.94 -6.64
N LYS A 128 -4.42 24.80 -7.66
CA LYS A 128 -5.35 24.79 -8.81
C LYS A 128 -5.14 23.53 -9.65
N ARG A 129 -6.18 23.09 -10.37
CA ARG A 129 -6.13 21.87 -11.21
C ARG A 129 -4.97 21.88 -12.21
N ASP A 130 -4.75 23.00 -12.88
CA ASP A 130 -3.68 23.10 -13.89
C ASP A 130 -2.28 23.10 -13.26
N ASP A 131 -2.12 23.81 -12.14
CA ASP A 131 -0.83 23.87 -11.45
C ASP A 131 -0.50 22.51 -10.80
N ALA A 132 -1.51 21.79 -10.29
CA ALA A 132 -1.35 20.43 -9.77
C ALA A 132 -0.94 19.46 -10.88
N ARG A 133 -1.58 19.56 -12.05
CA ARG A 133 -1.24 18.77 -13.24
C ARG A 133 0.20 19.05 -13.70
N GLN A 134 0.64 20.31 -13.71
CA GLN A 134 2.03 20.64 -14.02
C GLN A 134 3.01 20.10 -12.97
N PHE A 135 2.64 20.12 -11.68
CA PHE A 135 3.48 19.56 -10.62
C PHE A 135 3.68 18.04 -10.78
N MET A 136 2.69 17.30 -11.28
CA MET A 136 2.82 15.85 -11.53
C MET A 136 3.95 15.49 -12.51
N LYS A 137 4.40 16.42 -13.36
CA LYS A 137 5.56 16.23 -14.26
C LYS A 137 6.88 16.00 -13.52
N TYR A 138 6.99 16.50 -12.28
CA TYR A 138 8.16 16.24 -11.44
C TYR A 138 8.19 14.81 -10.90
N LEU A 139 7.03 14.16 -10.78
CA LEU A 139 6.95 12.77 -10.36
C LEU A 139 7.21 11.81 -11.52
N HIS A 140 6.60 12.06 -12.68
CA HIS A 140 6.79 11.25 -13.87
C HIS A 140 6.62 12.11 -15.15
N PRO A 141 7.54 11.98 -16.13
CA PRO A 141 7.58 12.88 -17.30
C PRO A 141 6.36 12.77 -18.20
N ASP A 142 5.72 11.59 -18.25
CA ASP A 142 4.54 11.32 -19.08
C ASP A 142 3.23 11.85 -18.48
N LEU A 143 3.29 12.66 -17.42
CA LEU A 143 2.11 13.26 -16.80
C LEU A 143 1.96 14.73 -17.22
N GLY A 144 0.86 15.34 -16.82
CA GLY A 144 0.68 16.79 -16.92
C GLY A 144 -0.09 17.27 -18.15
N PHE A 145 -0.78 16.36 -18.84
CA PHE A 145 -1.85 16.66 -19.79
C PHE A 145 -3.21 16.24 -19.21
N GLU A 146 -4.29 16.70 -19.84
CA GLU A 146 -5.64 16.29 -19.48
C GLU A 146 -5.89 14.87 -19.97
N LEU A 147 -6.12 13.94 -19.04
CA LEU A 147 -6.51 12.58 -19.40
C LEU A 147 -7.97 12.59 -19.86
N PRO A 148 -8.31 11.82 -20.92
CA PRO A 148 -9.68 11.72 -21.37
C PRO A 148 -10.55 11.10 -20.28
N GLU A 149 -11.59 11.80 -19.86
CA GLU A 149 -12.61 11.25 -18.96
C GLU A 149 -13.43 10.19 -19.72
N ARG A 150 -13.62 9.02 -19.12
CA ARG A 150 -14.39 7.92 -19.70
C ARG A 150 -15.68 7.75 -18.90
N SER A 151 -16.81 7.60 -19.57
CA SER A 151 -18.05 7.17 -18.93
C SER A 151 -18.32 5.72 -19.32
N TYR A 152 -18.27 4.80 -18.35
CA TYR A 152 -18.48 3.37 -18.58
C TYR A 152 -19.98 3.02 -18.70
N GLY A 153 -20.85 3.80 -18.07
CA GLY A 153 -22.30 3.60 -17.98
C GLY A 153 -23.11 4.09 -19.17
N VAL A 154 -22.50 4.35 -20.33
CA VAL A 154 -23.24 4.82 -21.54
C VAL A 154 -23.99 3.67 -22.21
N ASP A 155 -23.39 2.47 -22.24
CA ASP A 155 -24.03 1.26 -22.78
C ASP A 155 -23.71 0.05 -21.89
N CYS A 156 -24.69 -0.36 -21.09
CA CYS A 156 -24.53 -1.46 -20.13
C CYS A 156 -25.00 -2.82 -20.64
N ARG A 157 -25.14 -2.97 -21.96
CA ARG A 157 -25.44 -4.27 -22.57
C ARG A 157 -24.23 -5.18 -22.47
N ILE A 158 -24.39 -6.29 -21.75
CA ILE A 158 -23.37 -7.34 -21.62
C ILE A 158 -23.06 -7.95 -23.00
N TYR A 159 -24.09 -8.16 -23.82
CA TYR A 159 -23.98 -8.75 -25.14
C TYR A 159 -24.54 -7.82 -26.21
N ILE A 160 -23.71 -7.49 -27.19
CA ILE A 160 -24.03 -6.66 -28.35
C ILE A 160 -23.95 -7.55 -29.59
N SER A 161 -25.10 -7.90 -30.15
CA SER A 161 -25.19 -8.72 -31.36
C SER A 161 -24.67 -8.01 -32.61
N GLU A 162 -24.65 -6.69 -32.61
CA GLU A 162 -24.31 -5.83 -33.76
C GLU A 162 -22.81 -5.57 -33.91
N SER A 163 -22.00 -5.92 -32.91
CA SER A 163 -20.56 -5.71 -32.92
C SER A 163 -19.86 -6.78 -33.78
N THR A 164 -19.10 -6.34 -34.78
CA THR A 164 -18.39 -7.22 -35.73
C THR A 164 -17.08 -7.77 -35.17
N THR A 165 -16.47 -7.10 -34.19
CA THR A 165 -15.19 -7.49 -33.59
C THR A 165 -15.39 -8.38 -32.37
N ASN A 166 -16.08 -7.86 -31.36
CA ASN A 166 -16.33 -8.56 -30.09
C ASN A 166 -17.77 -8.34 -29.63
N LYS A 167 -18.52 -9.43 -29.46
CA LYS A 167 -19.92 -9.39 -28.99
C LYS A 167 -20.05 -8.99 -27.52
N PHE A 168 -18.98 -9.10 -26.74
CA PHE A 168 -18.90 -8.68 -25.32
C PHE A 168 -17.97 -7.48 -25.14
N LYS A 169 -17.96 -6.56 -26.12
CA LYS A 169 -17.02 -5.43 -26.14
C LYS A 169 -17.00 -4.63 -24.84
N ASN A 170 -18.18 -4.25 -24.32
CA ASN A 170 -18.27 -3.41 -23.12
C ASN A 170 -17.72 -4.12 -21.88
N VAL A 171 -18.01 -5.42 -21.73
CA VAL A 171 -17.48 -6.21 -20.62
C VAL A 171 -15.96 -6.38 -20.71
N TYR A 172 -15.45 -6.64 -21.92
CA TYR A 172 -14.00 -6.78 -22.13
C TYR A 172 -13.26 -5.46 -21.88
N ASP A 173 -13.79 -4.35 -22.39
CA ASP A 173 -13.17 -3.04 -22.21
C ASP A 173 -13.15 -2.63 -20.72
N THR A 174 -14.19 -2.95 -19.94
CA THR A 174 -14.22 -2.70 -18.48
C THR A 174 -13.27 -3.64 -17.72
N LEU A 175 -13.32 -4.96 -17.95
CA LEU A 175 -12.55 -5.94 -17.17
C LEU A 175 -11.03 -5.79 -17.30
N PHE A 176 -10.56 -5.28 -18.45
CA PHE A 176 -9.15 -5.06 -18.71
C PHE A 176 -8.72 -3.60 -18.50
N ASP A 177 -9.55 -2.80 -17.83
CA ASP A 177 -9.19 -1.44 -17.46
C ASP A 177 -8.34 -1.42 -16.17
N GLU A 178 -7.52 -0.37 -16.04
CA GLU A 178 -6.64 -0.14 -14.90
C GLU A 178 -7.41 0.03 -13.59
N PHE A 179 -8.65 0.53 -13.68
CA PHE A 179 -9.54 0.73 -12.54
C PHE A 179 -9.99 -0.58 -11.89
N VAL A 180 -10.30 -1.62 -12.67
CA VAL A 180 -10.70 -2.93 -12.14
C VAL A 180 -9.53 -3.60 -11.41
N LEU A 181 -8.32 -3.53 -11.98
CA LEU A 181 -7.12 -4.04 -11.32
C LEU A 181 -6.83 -3.30 -10.01
N ALA A 182 -6.95 -1.96 -10.01
CA ALA A 182 -6.81 -1.15 -8.81
C ALA A 182 -7.88 -1.50 -7.76
N HIS A 183 -9.12 -1.74 -8.18
CA HIS A 183 -10.24 -2.12 -7.31
C HIS A 183 -9.97 -3.48 -6.65
N ILE A 184 -9.60 -4.51 -7.41
CA ILE A 184 -9.31 -5.86 -6.89
C ILE A 184 -8.15 -5.82 -5.89
N LEU A 185 -7.05 -5.15 -6.24
CA LEU A 185 -5.89 -5.03 -5.35
C LEU A 185 -6.20 -4.20 -4.10
N GLY A 186 -6.95 -3.11 -4.25
CA GLY A 186 -7.41 -2.27 -3.16
C GLY A 186 -8.34 -3.03 -2.22
N TRP A 187 -9.26 -3.81 -2.76
CA TRP A 187 -10.18 -4.65 -2.00
C TRP A 187 -9.45 -5.73 -1.21
N TRP A 188 -8.51 -6.41 -1.86
CA TRP A 188 -7.65 -7.39 -1.21
C TRP A 188 -6.86 -6.78 -0.04
N GLY A 189 -6.31 -5.58 -0.23
CA GLY A 189 -5.62 -4.84 0.83
C GLY A 189 -6.55 -4.49 2.01
N LYS A 190 -7.75 -3.98 1.72
CA LYS A 190 -8.79 -3.68 2.74
C LYS A 190 -9.18 -4.95 3.52
N ALA A 191 -9.37 -6.06 2.83
CA ALA A 191 -9.73 -7.33 3.44
C ALA A 191 -8.66 -7.85 4.42
N ILE A 192 -7.38 -7.72 4.08
CA ILE A 192 -6.26 -8.10 4.97
C ILE A 192 -6.17 -7.21 6.20
N MET A 193 -6.50 -5.93 6.05
CA MET A 193 -6.40 -4.94 7.13
C MET A 193 -7.57 -5.05 8.12
N ILE A 194 -8.80 -5.09 7.60
CA ILE A 194 -10.02 -5.05 8.41
C ILE A 194 -10.33 -6.40 9.05
N ARG A 195 -10.07 -7.51 8.32
CA ARG A 195 -10.28 -8.90 8.79
C ARG A 195 -11.65 -9.14 9.44
N ASN A 196 -12.68 -8.42 8.99
CA ASN A 196 -14.03 -8.48 9.50
C ASN A 196 -15.00 -8.43 8.32
N GLN A 197 -15.71 -9.53 8.09
CA GLN A 197 -16.52 -9.71 6.91
C GLN A 197 -17.75 -8.80 6.86
N PRO A 198 -18.58 -8.68 7.91
CA PRO A 198 -19.69 -7.71 7.92
C PRO A 198 -19.23 -6.28 7.65
N LEU A 199 -18.10 -5.86 8.22
CA LEU A 199 -17.58 -4.51 8.02
C LEU A 199 -17.12 -4.29 6.56
N LEU A 200 -16.55 -5.31 5.93
CA LEU A 200 -16.19 -5.28 4.51
C LEU A 200 -17.43 -5.11 3.63
N TRP A 201 -18.51 -5.86 3.87
CA TRP A 201 -19.77 -5.69 3.12
C TRP A 201 -20.33 -4.27 3.25
N VAL A 202 -20.36 -3.72 4.47
CA VAL A 202 -20.82 -2.34 4.70
C VAL A 202 -19.96 -1.33 3.94
N LEU A 203 -18.63 -1.52 3.94
CA LEU A 203 -17.73 -0.64 3.22
C LEU A 203 -17.91 -0.76 1.70
N SER A 204 -18.04 -1.96 1.16
CA SER A 204 -18.27 -2.20 -0.27
C SER A 204 -19.53 -1.47 -0.74
N ILE A 205 -20.67 -1.70 -0.07
CA ILE A 205 -21.92 -0.99 -0.36
C ILE A 205 -21.75 0.53 -0.19
N GLY A 206 -20.97 0.97 0.80
CA GLY A 206 -20.65 2.39 1.02
C GLY A 206 -19.86 3.03 -0.14
N PHE A 207 -18.92 2.30 -0.75
CA PHE A 207 -18.18 2.76 -1.92
C PHE A 207 -19.12 2.92 -3.13
N GLU A 208 -19.99 1.93 -3.39
CA GLU A 208 -21.00 2.02 -4.46
C GLU A 208 -21.94 3.23 -4.27
N LEU A 209 -22.40 3.46 -3.04
CA LEU A 209 -23.26 4.61 -2.73
C LEU A 209 -22.54 5.93 -2.97
N MET A 210 -21.25 5.99 -2.67
CA MET A 210 -20.42 7.16 -2.91
C MET A 210 -20.25 7.42 -4.41
N GLU A 211 -19.98 6.39 -5.20
CA GLU A 211 -19.84 6.49 -6.66
C GLU A 211 -21.16 6.91 -7.33
N LEU A 212 -22.28 6.29 -6.95
CA LEU A 212 -23.62 6.68 -7.38
C LEU A 212 -23.93 8.15 -7.04
N THR A 213 -23.49 8.62 -5.87
CA THR A 213 -23.69 10.00 -5.44
C THR A 213 -22.83 10.96 -6.26
N PHE A 214 -21.56 10.61 -6.54
CA PHE A 214 -20.58 11.50 -7.17
C PHE A 214 -20.43 11.32 -8.69
N ARG A 215 -21.19 10.44 -9.35
CA ARG A 215 -21.19 10.26 -10.81
C ARG A 215 -21.48 11.53 -11.63
N HIS A 216 -22.14 12.52 -11.01
CA HIS A 216 -22.40 13.81 -11.64
C HIS A 216 -21.20 14.77 -11.58
N MET A 217 -20.26 14.54 -10.66
CA MET A 217 -19.02 15.33 -10.54
C MET A 217 -17.89 14.71 -11.36
N LEU A 218 -17.79 13.38 -11.39
CA LEU A 218 -16.81 12.65 -12.21
C LEU A 218 -17.53 11.63 -13.10
N PRO A 219 -17.45 11.77 -14.44
CA PRO A 219 -18.03 10.80 -15.38
C PRO A 219 -17.47 9.38 -15.23
N ASN A 220 -16.26 9.23 -14.71
CA ASN A 220 -15.63 7.92 -14.46
C ASN A 220 -16.42 7.07 -13.46
N PHE A 221 -17.12 7.67 -12.50
CA PHE A 221 -17.97 6.93 -11.53
C PHE A 221 -19.34 6.55 -12.09
N ASN A 222 -19.66 6.93 -13.33
CA ASN A 222 -20.85 6.45 -13.99
C ASN A 222 -20.56 5.06 -14.56
N GLU A 223 -20.73 4.04 -13.74
CA GLU A 223 -20.45 2.65 -14.07
C GLU A 223 -21.72 1.87 -14.41
N CYS A 224 -21.55 0.65 -14.91
CA CYS A 224 -22.68 -0.19 -15.24
C CYS A 224 -23.21 -0.93 -14.02
N TRP A 225 -24.53 -1.19 -14.00
CA TRP A 225 -25.17 -1.89 -12.89
C TRP A 225 -24.51 -3.24 -12.55
N TRP A 226 -23.98 -3.94 -13.56
CA TRP A 226 -23.33 -5.24 -13.38
C TRP A 226 -21.89 -5.11 -12.87
N ASP A 227 -21.23 -3.97 -13.09
CA ASP A 227 -19.90 -3.66 -12.56
C ASP A 227 -20.04 -3.47 -11.04
N SER A 228 -20.80 -2.44 -10.66
CA SER A 228 -21.12 -2.07 -9.28
C SER A 228 -21.67 -3.22 -8.44
N ILE A 229 -22.62 -4.01 -8.97
CA ILE A 229 -23.26 -5.08 -8.18
C ILE A 229 -22.45 -6.37 -8.24
N VAL A 230 -22.05 -6.83 -9.43
CA VAL A 230 -21.48 -8.17 -9.59
C VAL A 230 -19.97 -8.13 -9.34
N LEU A 231 -19.25 -7.18 -9.93
CA LEU A 231 -17.79 -7.11 -9.79
C LEU A 231 -17.41 -6.52 -8.42
N ASP A 232 -17.97 -5.38 -8.05
CA ASP A 232 -17.50 -4.63 -6.87
C ASP A 232 -18.16 -5.06 -5.56
N VAL A 233 -19.45 -5.40 -5.57
CA VAL A 233 -20.11 -5.93 -4.36
C VAL A 233 -19.95 -7.44 -4.23
N ILE A 234 -20.37 -8.21 -5.24
CA ILE A 234 -20.41 -9.68 -5.07
C ILE A 234 -19.01 -10.29 -5.15
N ILE A 235 -18.27 -10.13 -6.25
CA ILE A 235 -17.01 -10.85 -6.46
C ILE A 235 -15.95 -10.46 -5.43
N CYS A 236 -15.82 -9.16 -5.16
CA CYS A 236 -14.87 -8.67 -4.17
C CYS A 236 -15.14 -9.24 -2.77
N ASN A 237 -16.40 -9.33 -2.33
CA ASN A 237 -16.74 -9.86 -0.99
C ASN A 237 -16.81 -11.40 -0.93
N TRP A 238 -17.15 -12.06 -2.04
CA TRP A 238 -17.38 -13.50 -2.11
C TRP A 238 -16.12 -14.30 -1.75
N TRP A 239 -14.95 -13.84 -2.20
CA TRP A 239 -13.67 -14.53 -1.94
C TRP A 239 -13.34 -14.67 -0.44
N TYR A 240 -13.91 -13.83 0.42
CA TYR A 240 -13.65 -13.87 1.87
C TYR A 240 -14.71 -14.65 2.67
N MET A 241 -15.88 -14.97 2.10
CA MET A 241 -16.95 -15.70 2.79
C MET A 241 -16.56 -17.13 3.20
N GLY A 242 -15.68 -17.81 2.45
CA GLY A 242 -15.34 -19.21 2.73
C GLY A 242 -14.47 -19.47 3.96
N ARG A 243 -14.10 -18.43 4.73
CA ARG A 243 -13.15 -18.57 5.86
C ARG A 243 -13.77 -18.46 7.25
N ASP A 244 -15.00 -17.97 7.36
CA ASP A 244 -15.68 -17.77 8.65
C ASP A 244 -16.59 -18.95 9.05
N GLU A 245 -16.85 -19.92 8.18
CA GLU A 245 -17.72 -21.07 8.50
C GLU A 245 -16.99 -22.23 9.22
N ASN A 246 -15.69 -22.10 9.49
CA ASN A 246 -14.88 -23.14 10.14
C ASN A 246 -14.06 -22.66 11.37
N ARG A 247 -14.57 -21.66 12.11
CA ARG A 247 -13.98 -21.27 13.41
C ARG A 247 -15.01 -21.11 14.51
#